data_AF-A0A932XCG3-F1
#
_entry.id   AF-A0A932XCG3-F1
#
_cell.length_a   1.000
_cell.length_b   1.000
_cell.length_c   1.000
_cell.angle_alpha   90.00
_cell.angle_beta   90.00
_cell.angle_gamma   90.00
#
_symmetry.space_group_name_H-M   'P 1'
#
loop_
_entity.id
_entity.type
_entity.pdbx_description
1 polymer ?
#
loop_
_entity_poly.entity_id
_entity_poly.type
_entity_poly.pdbx_seq_one_letter_code
_entity_poly.pdbx_strand_id
1 'polypeptide(L)'
;MSRALPALLLRLVRPASLGARPRPLLIYSALLLAALLSLVPSSSGVRADGDNRFGVIISGEVSDRAVRHVLDTLGLRWWFGFVDPLATSVDPPGYTQVRLIRTDPSKPRLDLDALRAKVRAKPGAYWMIGNEPNVPGQDLATPGQYADLFLYYSSTIKIADPTAKIVAPNVLNSVETCSGCGGFTRGIDWITAFRQEYRRLASGAEPPVDVWALHAYDIAWTSVPMTDPEFVKRQVTGFRQYVDTLPGGAQIPIWLSEFGVIWGYDCWEYADAAKSQIKACGQHRSDKMEAFLRDVGSWLHANAVRLRLERWFVYASFAPPEPFVVGADRGAGILLFDRPNASAQLTSLGIAYRQLASGLAPATRYLVYLPTIPKNGPAG
;
A
#
# COMPACT_ATOMS: atom_id res chain seq x y z
N MET A 1 -59.58 -3.30 -5.55
CA MET A 1 -59.37 -4.37 -6.54
C MET A 1 -57.96 -4.91 -6.35
N SER A 2 -57.64 -5.64 -5.27
CA SER A 2 -57.83 -7.09 -5.06
C SER A 2 -57.50 -7.94 -6.29
N ARG A 3 -56.36 -8.65 -6.24
CA ARG A 3 -56.26 -10.05 -6.69
C ARG A 3 -55.04 -10.73 -6.07
N ALA A 4 -55.32 -11.91 -5.53
CA ALA A 4 -54.48 -12.75 -4.70
C ALA A 4 -53.84 -13.90 -5.51
N LEU A 5 -52.96 -14.63 -4.80
CA LEU A 5 -52.27 -15.89 -5.09
C LEU A 5 -53.07 -16.96 -5.87
N PRO A 6 -52.35 -18.03 -6.29
CA PRO A 6 -52.77 -19.34 -5.76
C PRO A 6 -51.64 -20.19 -5.18
N ALA A 7 -52.03 -20.94 -4.15
CA ALA A 7 -51.31 -21.99 -3.46
C ALA A 7 -51.32 -23.30 -4.28
N LEU A 8 -50.29 -24.14 -4.09
CA LEU A 8 -50.27 -25.51 -4.59
C LEU A 8 -50.27 -26.49 -3.40
N LEU A 9 -51.42 -27.14 -3.19
CA LEU A 9 -51.58 -28.34 -2.37
C LEU A 9 -51.09 -29.56 -3.17
N LEU A 10 -50.38 -30.49 -2.52
CA LEU A 10 -50.26 -31.87 -3.02
C LEU A 10 -50.88 -32.86 -2.04
N ARG A 11 -51.75 -33.70 -2.60
CA ARG A 11 -52.61 -34.71 -1.97
C ARG A 11 -51.82 -35.91 -1.47
N LEU A 12 -52.23 -36.40 -0.31
CA LEU A 12 -51.98 -37.73 0.23
C LEU A 12 -52.70 -38.79 -0.62
N VAL A 13 -51.98 -39.84 -1.00
CA VAL A 13 -52.54 -41.13 -1.42
C VAL A 13 -51.83 -42.23 -0.64
N ARG A 14 -52.60 -42.98 0.16
CA ARG A 14 -52.28 -44.36 0.59
C ARG A 14 -53.07 -45.30 -0.33
N PRO A 15 -52.57 -46.51 -0.66
CA PRO A 15 -52.97 -47.65 0.18
C PRO A 15 -51.97 -48.82 0.28
N ALA A 16 -52.27 -49.63 1.30
CA ALA A 16 -52.17 -51.09 1.42
C ALA A 16 -50.81 -51.81 1.49
N SER A 17 -50.72 -52.55 2.59
CA SER A 17 -49.73 -53.50 3.04
C SER A 17 -49.78 -54.86 2.33
N LEU A 18 -48.62 -55.52 2.22
CA LEU A 18 -48.31 -56.95 2.42
C LEU A 18 -46.83 -57.05 1.95
N GLY A 19 -45.82 -57.45 2.73
CA GLY A 19 -45.71 -58.58 3.64
C GLY A 19 -44.49 -59.39 3.17
N ALA A 20 -43.30 -59.13 3.71
CA ALA A 20 -42.14 -60.03 3.70
C ALA A 20 -40.98 -59.40 4.48
N ARG A 21 -40.50 -60.08 5.53
CA ARG A 21 -39.27 -59.74 6.26
C ARG A 21 -38.05 -60.31 5.52
N PRO A 22 -36.95 -59.55 5.41
CA PRO A 22 -35.65 -60.14 5.68
C PRO A 22 -34.74 -59.28 6.58
N ARG A 23 -34.21 -59.95 7.62
CA ARG A 23 -32.90 -59.85 8.29
C ARG A 23 -32.19 -58.48 8.38
N PRO A 24 -31.94 -57.94 9.61
CA PRO A 24 -31.20 -56.70 9.81
C PRO A 24 -29.70 -57.01 9.98
N LEU A 25 -28.91 -56.88 8.92
CA LEU A 25 -27.45 -56.94 9.05
C LEU A 25 -26.78 -56.35 7.80
N LEU A 26 -27.04 -55.06 7.50
CA LEU A 26 -26.28 -54.26 6.52
C LEU A 26 -26.71 -52.77 6.47
N ILE A 27 -27.23 -52.18 7.57
CA ILE A 27 -27.62 -50.74 7.59
C ILE A 27 -26.74 -49.90 8.55
N TYR A 28 -25.88 -50.53 9.37
CA TYR A 28 -24.97 -49.78 10.24
C TYR A 28 -23.68 -49.28 9.54
N SER A 29 -23.34 -49.77 8.35
CA SER A 29 -22.12 -49.36 7.64
C SER A 29 -22.30 -48.10 6.77
N ALA A 30 -23.51 -47.83 6.27
CA ALA A 30 -23.78 -46.64 5.45
C ALA A 30 -24.05 -45.38 6.31
N LEU A 31 -24.65 -45.55 7.50
CA LEU A 31 -24.91 -44.45 8.44
C LEU A 31 -23.67 -44.05 9.25
N LEU A 32 -22.73 -44.96 9.52
CA LEU A 32 -21.43 -44.57 10.11
C LEU A 32 -20.51 -43.86 9.10
N LEU A 33 -20.57 -44.21 7.81
CA LEU A 33 -19.80 -43.52 6.77
C LEU A 33 -20.34 -42.11 6.49
N ALA A 34 -21.67 -41.92 6.52
CA ALA A 34 -22.28 -40.60 6.40
C ALA A 34 -22.07 -39.71 7.65
N ALA A 35 -22.00 -40.30 8.85
CA ALA A 35 -21.68 -39.58 10.08
C ALA A 35 -20.18 -39.24 10.21
N LEU A 36 -19.28 -40.05 9.63
CA LEU A 36 -17.84 -39.76 9.57
C LEU A 36 -17.46 -38.75 8.47
N LEU A 37 -18.27 -38.61 7.41
CA LEU A 37 -18.12 -37.54 6.41
C LEU A 37 -18.70 -36.19 6.85
N SER A 38 -19.44 -36.14 7.96
CA SER A 38 -20.01 -34.90 8.52
C SER A 38 -19.13 -34.23 9.58
N LEU A 39 -17.95 -34.81 9.86
CA LEU A 39 -16.94 -34.30 10.79
C LEU A 39 -15.68 -33.80 10.09
N VAL A 40 -15.74 -33.52 8.78
CA VAL A 40 -14.79 -32.58 8.20
C VAL A 40 -15.22 -31.24 8.78
N PRO A 41 -14.48 -30.62 9.74
CA PRO A 41 -14.75 -29.23 10.05
C PRO A 41 -14.72 -28.53 8.71
N SER A 42 -15.85 -27.91 8.33
CA SER A 42 -15.78 -26.89 7.29
C SER A 42 -14.65 -26.02 7.77
N SER A 43 -13.53 -26.05 7.05
CA SER A 43 -12.48 -25.07 7.22
C SER A 43 -13.20 -23.78 6.88
N SER A 44 -13.80 -23.17 7.90
CA SER A 44 -14.22 -21.79 7.92
C SER A 44 -13.01 -21.10 7.37
N GLY A 45 -13.08 -20.77 6.07
CA GLY A 45 -11.90 -20.54 5.27
C GLY A 45 -11.08 -19.52 6.03
N VAL A 46 -10.01 -19.97 6.66
CA VAL A 46 -9.02 -19.07 7.23
C VAL A 46 -8.47 -18.47 5.98
N ARG A 47 -9.10 -17.36 5.56
CA ARG A 47 -8.64 -16.53 4.47
C ARG A 47 -7.20 -16.31 4.87
N ALA A 48 -6.27 -16.88 4.10
CA ALA A 48 -4.86 -16.74 4.39
C ALA A 48 -4.64 -15.24 4.45
N ASP A 49 -4.54 -14.71 5.68
CA ASP A 49 -4.37 -13.28 5.86
C ASP A 49 -3.05 -12.99 5.18
N GLY A 50 -3.10 -12.15 4.15
CA GLY A 50 -1.91 -11.78 3.40
C GLY A 50 -0.84 -11.27 4.36
N ASP A 51 0.40 -11.26 3.91
CA ASP A 51 1.52 -10.72 4.67
C ASP A 51 1.17 -9.29 5.14
N ASN A 52 0.99 -9.15 6.46
CA ASN A 52 0.47 -7.95 7.11
C ASN A 52 1.43 -6.75 7.02
N ARG A 53 2.60 -6.92 6.39
CA ARG A 53 3.57 -5.86 6.08
C ARG A 53 3.21 -5.10 4.80
N PHE A 54 2.42 -5.69 3.91
CA PHE A 54 1.96 -5.02 2.69
C PHE A 54 0.82 -4.05 3.01
N GLY A 55 0.94 -2.82 2.50
CA GLY A 55 -0.11 -1.82 2.51
C GLY A 55 -0.27 -1.15 1.15
N VAL A 56 -1.36 -0.41 0.96
CA VAL A 56 -1.63 0.29 -0.29
C VAL A 56 -2.00 1.76 -0.03
N ILE A 57 -1.58 2.63 -0.93
CA ILE A 57 -2.02 4.02 -0.94
C ILE A 57 -3.31 4.12 -1.75
N ILE A 58 -4.37 4.61 -1.11
CA ILE A 58 -5.67 4.81 -1.72
C ILE A 58 -5.85 6.27 -2.10
N SER A 59 -5.78 6.53 -3.40
CA SER A 59 -6.02 7.82 -4.05
C SER A 59 -7.44 7.84 -4.64
N GLY A 60 -7.96 9.01 -5.04
CA GLY A 60 -9.28 9.08 -5.70
C GLY A 60 -10.48 8.86 -4.76
N GLU A 61 -11.36 7.91 -5.05
CA GLU A 61 -12.57 7.65 -4.25
C GLU A 61 -12.21 6.98 -2.91
N VAL A 62 -12.21 7.77 -1.84
CA VAL A 62 -12.02 7.27 -0.47
C VAL A 62 -13.38 7.17 0.21
N SER A 63 -14.18 6.19 -0.22
CA SER A 63 -15.41 5.79 0.48
C SER A 63 -15.19 4.50 1.25
N ASP A 64 -15.98 4.29 2.29
CA ASP A 64 -15.97 3.07 3.11
C ASP A 64 -16.16 1.78 2.28
N ARG A 65 -16.90 1.89 1.17
CA ARG A 65 -17.11 0.78 0.23
C ARG A 65 -15.92 0.60 -0.71
N ALA A 66 -15.38 1.68 -1.27
CA ALA A 66 -14.24 1.64 -2.18
C ALA A 66 -12.98 1.13 -1.48
N VAL A 67 -12.70 1.61 -0.26
CA VAL A 67 -11.56 1.16 0.56
C VAL A 67 -11.68 -0.34 0.87
N ARG A 68 -12.84 -0.81 1.33
CA ARG A 68 -13.06 -2.25 1.55
C ARG A 68 -12.83 -3.08 0.30
N HIS A 69 -13.40 -2.64 -0.83
CA HIS A 69 -13.23 -3.32 -2.11
C HIS A 69 -11.75 -3.46 -2.49
N VAL A 70 -10.96 -2.38 -2.40
CA VAL A 70 -9.52 -2.40 -2.68
C VAL A 70 -8.80 -3.40 -1.76
N LEU A 71 -9.02 -3.30 -0.45
CA LEU A 71 -8.30 -4.09 0.54
C LEU A 71 -8.68 -5.57 0.49
N ASP A 72 -9.96 -5.88 0.33
CA ASP A 72 -10.42 -7.27 0.17
C ASP A 72 -9.93 -7.91 -1.11
N THR A 73 -9.91 -7.15 -2.21
CA THR A 73 -9.48 -7.65 -3.51
C THR A 73 -7.98 -7.92 -3.53
N LEU A 74 -7.17 -7.07 -2.87
CA LEU A 74 -5.72 -7.24 -2.75
C LEU A 74 -5.29 -8.18 -1.60
N GLY A 75 -6.20 -8.51 -0.67
CA GLY A 75 -5.88 -9.31 0.51
C GLY A 75 -5.06 -8.55 1.56
N LEU A 76 -5.31 -7.24 1.71
CA LEU A 76 -4.54 -6.34 2.56
C LEU A 76 -5.33 -5.90 3.81
N ARG A 77 -4.59 -5.37 4.78
CA ARG A 77 -5.13 -4.77 6.01
C ARG A 77 -4.71 -3.32 6.21
N TRP A 78 -3.57 -2.92 5.66
CA TRP A 78 -2.99 -1.59 5.88
C TRP A 78 -3.20 -0.68 4.69
N TRP A 79 -3.57 0.56 4.98
CA TRP A 79 -3.68 1.60 3.95
C TRP A 79 -3.50 2.99 4.53
N PHE A 80 -3.28 3.95 3.64
CA PHE A 80 -3.59 5.33 3.91
C PHE A 80 -3.99 6.02 2.62
N GLY A 81 -4.46 7.25 2.72
CA GLY A 81 -4.71 8.13 1.59
C GLY A 81 -4.41 9.57 1.99
N PHE A 82 -4.41 10.47 1.02
CA PHE A 82 -4.11 11.89 1.21
C PHE A 82 -5.32 12.70 1.69
N VAL A 83 -6.20 12.07 2.47
CA VAL A 83 -7.43 12.67 2.97
C VAL A 83 -7.17 13.43 4.27
N ASP A 84 -7.90 14.52 4.48
CA ASP A 84 -7.85 15.26 5.74
C ASP A 84 -8.33 14.36 6.89
N PRO A 85 -7.48 14.11 7.91
CA PRO A 85 -7.81 13.24 9.03
C PRO A 85 -8.92 13.82 9.93
N LEU A 86 -9.17 15.14 9.87
CA LEU A 86 -10.27 15.76 10.60
C LEU A 86 -11.61 15.64 9.85
N ALA A 87 -11.59 15.75 8.53
CA ALA A 87 -12.82 15.68 7.72
C ALA A 87 -13.32 14.24 7.52
N THR A 88 -12.42 13.26 7.47
CA THR A 88 -12.76 11.91 7.00
C THR A 88 -13.15 10.98 8.15
N SER A 89 -14.19 10.17 7.94
CA SER A 89 -14.66 9.12 8.88
C SER A 89 -14.44 7.70 8.36
N VAL A 90 -13.74 7.54 7.24
CA VAL A 90 -13.51 6.26 6.57
C VAL A 90 -12.58 5.40 7.43
N ASP A 91 -13.16 4.40 8.07
CA ASP A 91 -12.45 3.48 8.95
C ASP A 91 -13.16 2.13 8.96
N PRO A 92 -13.13 1.41 7.82
CA PRO A 92 -13.84 0.16 7.70
C PRO A 92 -13.33 -0.84 8.76
N PRO A 93 -14.24 -1.52 9.50
CA PRO A 93 -13.84 -2.47 10.52
C PRO A 93 -12.93 -3.57 9.95
N GLY A 94 -11.89 -3.93 10.69
CA GLY A 94 -10.94 -4.98 10.31
C GLY A 94 -9.76 -4.52 9.45
N TYR A 95 -9.65 -3.22 9.15
CA TYR A 95 -8.51 -2.64 8.45
C TYR A 95 -7.85 -1.55 9.29
N THR A 96 -6.59 -1.25 9.01
CA THR A 96 -5.81 -0.23 9.70
C THR A 96 -5.47 0.91 8.74
N GLN A 97 -6.06 2.07 9.00
CA GLN A 97 -5.67 3.31 8.34
C GLN A 97 -4.49 3.96 9.08
N VAL A 98 -3.45 4.35 8.34
CA VAL A 98 -2.42 5.30 8.81
C VAL A 98 -2.91 6.71 8.50
N ARG A 99 -2.95 7.60 9.48
CA ARG A 99 -3.58 8.93 9.36
C ARG A 99 -2.53 9.97 9.06
N LEU A 100 -2.53 10.50 7.84
CA LEU A 100 -1.59 11.53 7.40
C LEU A 100 -2.04 12.93 7.87
N ILE A 101 -1.15 13.64 8.55
CA ILE A 101 -1.24 15.07 8.85
C ILE A 101 -0.22 15.78 7.97
N ARG A 102 -0.70 16.66 7.08
CA ARG A 102 0.16 17.51 6.24
C ARG A 102 0.89 18.55 7.08
N THR A 103 2.11 18.89 6.68
CA THR A 103 2.99 19.85 7.35
C THR A 103 3.42 21.01 6.45
N ASP A 104 2.59 21.36 5.46
CA ASP A 104 2.80 22.55 4.64
C ASP A 104 2.70 23.83 5.48
N PRO A 105 3.81 24.58 5.67
CA PRO A 105 3.81 25.77 6.52
C PRO A 105 3.02 26.94 5.93
N SER A 106 2.62 26.87 4.65
CA SER A 106 1.74 27.86 4.02
C SER A 106 0.26 27.64 4.35
N LYS A 107 -0.10 26.49 4.93
CA LYS A 107 -1.48 26.17 5.33
C LYS A 107 -1.70 26.49 6.81
N PRO A 108 -2.95 26.83 7.19
CA PRO A 108 -3.32 26.90 8.60
C PRO A 108 -3.04 25.56 9.30
N ARG A 109 -2.59 25.63 10.55
CA ARG A 109 -2.46 24.43 11.39
C ARG A 109 -3.85 23.84 11.66
N LEU A 110 -3.89 22.53 11.86
CA LEU A 110 -5.12 21.86 12.30
C LEU A 110 -5.56 22.38 13.66
N ASP A 111 -6.88 22.46 13.86
CA ASP A 111 -7.45 22.75 15.18
C ASP A 111 -7.10 21.64 16.17
N LEU A 112 -6.52 22.00 17.31
CA LEU A 112 -6.00 21.02 18.28
C LEU A 112 -7.11 20.26 18.98
N ASP A 113 -8.25 20.88 19.25
CA ASP A 113 -9.33 20.20 19.97
C ASP A 113 -10.05 19.21 19.06
N ALA A 114 -10.24 19.56 17.79
CA ALA A 114 -10.67 18.63 16.76
C ALA A 114 -9.67 17.47 16.59
N LEU A 115 -8.37 17.76 16.54
CA LEU A 115 -7.34 16.72 16.46
C LEU A 115 -7.36 15.79 17.68
N ARG A 116 -7.42 16.33 18.90
CA ARG A 116 -7.52 15.55 20.14
C ARG A 116 -8.76 14.65 20.14
N ALA A 117 -9.90 15.16 19.69
CA ALA A 117 -11.13 14.38 19.57
C ALA A 117 -10.96 13.18 18.63
N LYS A 118 -10.33 13.39 17.46
CA LYS A 118 -10.03 12.32 16.49
C LYS A 118 -9.03 11.30 17.03
N VAL A 119 -8.00 11.75 17.74
CA VAL A 119 -7.00 10.87 18.37
C VAL A 119 -7.65 9.99 19.45
N ARG A 120 -8.44 10.58 20.36
CA ARG A 120 -9.16 9.82 21.41
C ARG A 120 -10.13 8.78 20.85
N ALA A 121 -10.72 9.05 19.70
CA ALA A 121 -11.63 8.11 19.04
C ALA A 121 -10.90 6.88 18.46
N LYS A 122 -9.56 6.89 18.38
CA LYS A 122 -8.74 5.83 17.79
C LYS A 122 -7.49 5.53 18.64
N PRO A 123 -7.65 4.95 19.84
CA PRO A 123 -6.51 4.60 20.69
C PRO A 123 -5.51 3.69 19.98
N GLY A 124 -4.22 3.97 20.11
CA GLY A 124 -3.13 3.18 19.53
C GLY A 124 -2.96 3.37 18.02
N ALA A 125 -3.71 4.27 17.39
CA ALA A 125 -3.63 4.49 15.95
C ALA A 125 -2.28 5.07 15.50
N TYR A 126 -1.96 4.85 14.22
CA TYR A 126 -0.78 5.39 13.57
C TYR A 126 -1.08 6.74 12.94
N TRP A 127 -0.28 7.74 13.31
CA TRP A 127 -0.34 9.11 12.83
C TRP A 127 0.95 9.43 12.10
N MET A 128 0.82 9.57 10.78
CA MET A 128 1.90 9.98 9.90
C MET A 128 1.94 11.50 9.90
N ILE A 129 3.04 12.10 10.36
CA ILE A 129 3.21 13.56 10.36
C ILE A 129 4.16 13.90 9.21
N GLY A 130 3.68 14.73 8.29
CA GLY A 130 4.41 15.16 7.11
C GLY A 130 4.37 14.19 5.94
N ASN A 131 4.37 14.76 4.73
CA ASN A 131 4.51 14.04 3.46
C ASN A 131 5.50 14.78 2.57
N GLU A 132 6.69 14.21 2.43
CA GLU A 132 7.79 14.76 1.64
C GLU A 132 8.10 16.24 1.97
N PRO A 133 8.37 16.56 3.25
CA PRO A 133 8.66 17.93 3.64
C PRO A 133 9.92 18.50 2.97
N ASN A 134 10.78 17.66 2.39
CA ASN A 134 11.97 18.04 1.64
C ASN A 134 11.74 18.30 0.13
N VAL A 135 10.49 18.27 -0.35
CA VAL A 135 10.18 18.36 -1.80
C VAL A 135 9.32 19.59 -2.11
N PRO A 136 9.75 20.45 -3.06
CA PRO A 136 8.88 21.50 -3.60
C PRO A 136 7.65 20.92 -4.30
N GLY A 137 6.48 21.49 -4.03
CA GLY A 137 5.20 21.00 -4.55
C GLY A 137 4.52 19.95 -3.67
N GLN A 138 5.17 19.53 -2.57
CA GLN A 138 4.59 18.70 -1.53
C GLN A 138 4.36 19.52 -0.26
N ASP A 139 4.74 19.03 0.92
CA ASP A 139 4.66 19.83 2.14
C ASP A 139 5.69 20.97 2.16
N LEU A 140 6.85 20.82 1.49
CA LEU A 140 7.92 21.83 1.43
C LEU A 140 8.10 22.62 2.74
N ALA A 141 8.67 21.96 3.74
CA ALA A 141 9.01 22.56 5.02
C ALA A 141 10.53 22.56 5.20
N THR A 142 11.09 23.70 5.59
CA THR A 142 12.47 23.70 6.11
C THR A 142 12.55 22.82 7.37
N PRO A 143 13.72 22.27 7.70
CA PRO A 143 13.89 21.47 8.91
C PRO A 143 13.36 22.14 10.20
N GLY A 144 13.54 23.45 10.34
CA GLY A 144 13.05 24.21 11.49
C GLY A 144 11.53 24.40 11.51
N GLN A 145 10.92 24.73 10.36
CA GLN A 145 9.47 24.82 10.24
C GLN A 145 8.80 23.48 10.54
N TYR A 146 9.36 22.40 9.98
CA TYR A 146 8.86 21.06 10.24
C TYR A 146 9.04 20.67 11.71
N ALA A 147 10.19 20.97 12.33
CA ALA A 147 10.41 20.67 13.74
C ALA A 147 9.34 21.30 14.66
N ASP A 148 8.96 22.55 14.39
CA ASP A 148 7.91 23.25 15.12
C ASP A 148 6.52 22.60 14.90
N LEU A 149 6.14 22.32 13.64
CA LEU A 149 4.88 21.62 13.33
C LEU A 149 4.84 20.21 13.90
N PHE A 150 5.96 19.49 13.84
CA PHE A 150 6.08 18.15 14.37
C PHE A 150 5.95 18.14 15.89
N LEU A 151 6.60 19.07 16.61
CA LEU A 151 6.41 19.24 18.05
C LEU A 151 4.96 19.56 18.40
N TYR A 152 4.34 20.47 17.66
CA TYR A 152 2.94 20.87 17.82
C TYR A 152 1.96 19.69 17.70
N TYR A 153 2.09 18.90 16.63
CA TYR A 153 1.19 17.76 16.40
C TYR A 153 1.52 16.55 17.27
N SER A 154 2.79 16.14 17.35
CA SER A 154 3.17 14.94 18.11
C SER A 154 2.86 15.09 19.61
N SER A 155 3.10 16.26 20.21
CA SER A 155 2.74 16.51 21.62
C SER A 155 1.23 16.46 21.82
N THR A 156 0.45 17.08 20.93
CA THR A 156 -1.02 17.05 20.98
C THR A 156 -1.54 15.61 20.90
N ILE A 157 -1.04 14.82 19.97
CA ILE A 157 -1.42 13.42 19.79
C ILE A 157 -1.10 12.62 21.05
N LYS A 158 0.13 12.72 21.57
CA LYS A 158 0.55 11.96 22.76
C LYS A 158 -0.18 12.38 24.04
N ILE A 159 -0.58 13.64 24.17
CA ILE A 159 -1.45 14.11 25.27
C ILE A 159 -2.85 13.51 25.16
N ALA A 160 -3.40 13.43 23.95
CA ALA A 160 -4.73 12.88 23.72
C ALA A 160 -4.78 11.35 23.89
N ASP A 161 -3.73 10.66 23.43
CA ASP A 161 -3.55 9.23 23.55
C ASP A 161 -2.04 8.89 23.61
N PRO A 162 -1.52 8.53 24.79
CA PRO A 162 -0.12 8.12 24.95
C PRO A 162 0.26 6.85 24.17
N THR A 163 -0.73 6.04 23.77
CA THR A 163 -0.51 4.78 23.04
C THR A 163 -0.43 4.96 21.52
N ALA A 164 -0.87 6.11 21.00
CA ALA A 164 -0.80 6.46 19.59
C ALA A 164 0.63 6.35 19.06
N LYS A 165 0.80 5.97 17.78
CA LYS A 165 2.09 5.75 17.14
C LYS A 165 2.41 6.88 16.15
N ILE A 166 3.60 7.46 16.26
CA ILE A 166 4.06 8.54 15.37
C ILE A 166 4.95 7.98 14.27
N VAL A 167 4.57 8.23 13.02
CA VAL A 167 5.31 7.84 11.81
C VAL A 167 5.83 9.12 11.13
N ALA A 168 7.14 9.24 10.95
CA ALA A 168 7.73 10.47 10.41
C ALA A 168 9.16 10.26 9.86
N PRO A 169 9.68 11.20 9.05
CA PRO A 169 9.02 12.37 8.46
C PRO A 169 8.52 12.13 7.03
N ASN A 170 8.64 10.90 6.51
CA ASN A 170 8.17 10.51 5.18
C ASN A 170 8.86 11.35 4.09
N VAL A 171 10.18 11.52 4.22
CA VAL A 171 10.99 12.23 3.21
C VAL A 171 11.01 11.43 1.91
N LEU A 172 10.92 12.13 0.79
CA LEU A 172 11.31 11.54 -0.48
C LEU A 172 12.81 11.26 -0.45
N ASN A 173 13.22 10.11 -1.01
CA ASN A 173 14.58 9.62 -1.25
C ASN A 173 15.59 9.92 -0.11
N SER A 174 15.98 8.87 0.62
CA SER A 174 16.84 8.97 1.80
C SER A 174 18.30 9.30 1.48
N VAL A 175 19.02 8.41 0.80
CA VAL A 175 20.49 8.42 0.71
C VAL A 175 21.03 8.90 -0.63
N GLU A 176 20.17 9.05 -1.64
CA GLU A 176 20.53 9.65 -2.92
C GLU A 176 19.74 10.94 -3.14
N THR A 177 20.35 11.86 -3.86
CA THR A 177 19.69 13.08 -4.30
C THR A 177 18.74 12.74 -5.45
N CYS A 178 17.48 13.17 -5.36
CA CYS A 178 16.56 13.11 -6.50
C CYS A 178 17.08 14.03 -7.62
N SER A 179 17.57 13.44 -8.71
CA SER A 179 18.10 14.18 -9.86
C SER A 179 16.99 14.85 -10.70
N GLY A 180 15.79 14.30 -10.66
CA GLY A 180 14.60 14.86 -11.32
C GLY A 180 13.78 15.83 -10.46
N CYS A 181 14.21 16.15 -9.24
CA CYS A 181 13.50 17.05 -8.32
C CYS A 181 14.28 18.36 -8.17
N GLY A 182 13.62 19.51 -8.37
CA GLY A 182 14.24 20.81 -8.10
C GLY A 182 14.44 21.05 -6.60
N GLY A 183 15.60 21.57 -6.20
CA GLY A 183 15.86 22.02 -4.82
C GLY A 183 15.96 20.92 -3.76
N PHE A 184 16.03 19.67 -4.18
CA PHE A 184 16.05 18.51 -3.30
C PHE A 184 17.48 18.14 -2.88
N THR A 185 17.70 17.92 -1.58
CA THR A 185 18.91 17.29 -1.02
C THR A 185 18.58 15.89 -0.50
N ARG A 186 19.59 15.06 -0.19
CA ARG A 186 19.37 13.72 0.37
C ARG A 186 18.46 13.82 1.61
N GLY A 187 17.41 13.00 1.67
CA GLY A 187 16.46 12.99 2.78
C GLY A 187 17.14 12.82 4.15
N ILE A 188 18.24 12.07 4.25
CA ILE A 188 18.98 11.92 5.52
C ILE A 188 19.64 13.22 6.00
N ASP A 189 20.07 14.10 5.09
CA ASP A 189 20.65 15.40 5.45
C ASP A 189 19.54 16.30 6.03
N TRP A 190 18.38 16.29 5.38
CA TRP A 190 17.19 16.99 5.86
C TRP A 190 16.73 16.46 7.23
N ILE A 191 16.67 15.13 7.42
CA ILE A 191 16.28 14.53 8.72
C ILE A 191 17.27 14.89 9.81
N THR A 192 18.56 14.91 9.49
CA THR A 192 19.61 15.29 10.45
C THR A 192 19.41 16.73 10.93
N ALA A 193 19.15 17.65 10.00
CA ALA A 193 18.83 19.04 10.35
C ALA A 193 17.50 19.16 11.13
N PHE A 194 16.47 18.39 10.77
CA PHE A 194 15.19 18.39 11.48
C PHE A 194 15.39 17.96 12.94
N ARG A 195 16.14 16.89 13.18
CA ARG A 195 16.43 16.41 14.53
C ARG A 195 17.18 17.46 15.35
N GLN A 196 18.12 18.17 14.75
CA GLN A 196 18.84 19.26 15.42
C GLN A 196 17.88 20.39 15.84
N GLU A 197 17.01 20.83 14.94
CA GLU A 197 16.01 21.86 15.24
C GLU A 197 14.98 21.41 16.26
N TYR A 198 14.49 20.16 16.16
CA TYR A 198 13.57 19.61 17.15
C TYR A 198 14.20 19.60 18.55
N ARG A 199 15.44 19.11 18.67
CA ARG A 199 16.15 19.12 19.96
C ARG A 199 16.34 20.53 20.50
N ARG A 200 16.59 21.52 19.65
CA ARG A 200 16.66 22.93 20.06
C ARG A 200 15.33 23.42 20.65
N LEU A 201 14.20 23.04 20.04
CA LEU A 201 12.87 23.41 20.50
C LEU A 201 12.40 22.61 21.73
N ALA A 202 12.80 21.34 21.85
CA ALA A 202 12.34 20.39 22.86
C ALA A 202 13.36 20.19 24.00
N SER A 203 14.13 21.22 24.34
CA SER A 203 15.09 21.22 25.47
C SER A 203 16.07 20.03 25.44
N GLY A 204 16.53 19.65 24.25
CA GLY A 204 17.51 18.59 24.02
C GLY A 204 16.92 17.20 23.75
N ALA A 205 15.62 17.01 23.92
CA ALA A 205 14.94 15.72 23.71
C ALA A 205 14.86 15.33 22.22
N GLU A 206 14.98 14.03 21.93
CA GLU A 206 14.76 13.48 20.59
C GLU A 206 13.26 13.56 20.19
N PRO A 207 12.95 13.67 18.89
CA PRO A 207 11.57 13.60 18.42
C PRO A 207 10.95 12.23 18.78
N PRO A 208 9.71 12.18 19.33
CA PRO A 208 9.07 10.94 19.76
C PRO A 208 8.52 10.13 18.58
N VAL A 209 9.42 9.69 17.69
CA VAL A 209 9.12 8.89 16.51
C VAL A 209 9.05 7.42 16.90
N ASP A 210 7.88 6.79 16.72
CA ASP A 210 7.69 5.35 16.91
C ASP A 210 8.11 4.55 15.68
N VAL A 211 8.10 5.18 14.48
CA VAL A 211 8.47 4.57 13.21
C VAL A 211 9.13 5.62 12.31
N TRP A 212 10.36 5.36 11.86
CA TRP A 212 11.01 6.20 10.86
C TRP A 212 10.55 5.82 9.45
N ALA A 213 10.15 6.79 8.64
CA ALA A 213 9.57 6.51 7.33
C ALA A 213 10.20 7.32 6.19
N LEU A 214 10.24 6.70 5.02
CA LEU A 214 10.76 7.26 3.76
C LEU A 214 9.85 6.90 2.58
N HIS A 215 9.96 7.71 1.52
CA HIS A 215 9.46 7.39 0.18
C HIS A 215 10.66 7.09 -0.75
N ALA A 216 10.49 6.17 -1.69
CA ALA A 216 11.57 5.81 -2.62
C ALA A 216 11.07 5.72 -4.07
N TYR A 217 11.60 6.60 -4.91
CA TYR A 217 11.30 6.67 -6.35
C TYR A 217 12.54 7.02 -7.17
N ASP A 218 12.80 6.23 -8.21
CA ASP A 218 13.83 6.50 -9.23
C ASP A 218 13.36 7.62 -10.20
N ILE A 219 13.30 8.85 -9.70
CA ILE A 219 12.81 10.00 -10.48
C ILE A 219 13.95 10.53 -11.35
N ALA A 220 14.15 9.88 -12.50
CA ALA A 220 15.14 10.24 -13.50
C ALA A 220 14.47 10.54 -14.86
N TRP A 221 14.11 11.79 -15.12
CA TRP A 221 13.43 12.21 -16.37
C TRP A 221 14.24 11.97 -17.65
N THR A 222 15.54 11.71 -17.52
CA THR A 222 16.45 11.34 -18.62
C THR A 222 16.57 9.83 -18.83
N SER A 223 16.00 9.02 -17.94
CA SER A 223 16.05 7.55 -17.96
C SER A 223 14.68 6.98 -17.67
N VAL A 224 13.82 6.96 -18.70
CA VAL A 224 12.48 6.38 -18.62
C VAL A 224 12.40 5.03 -19.34
N PRO A 225 11.50 4.11 -18.91
CA PRO A 225 10.64 4.22 -17.73
C PRO A 225 11.43 4.10 -16.42
N MET A 226 10.92 4.75 -15.36
CA MET A 226 11.52 4.89 -14.03
C MET A 226 11.37 3.62 -13.20
N THR A 227 11.99 2.53 -13.66
CA THR A 227 11.79 1.18 -13.13
C THR A 227 13.08 0.54 -12.59
N ASP A 228 14.04 1.32 -12.06
CA ASP A 228 15.23 0.75 -11.40
C ASP A 228 14.89 0.19 -10.00
N PRO A 229 14.82 -1.14 -9.80
CA PRO A 229 14.57 -1.68 -8.47
C PRO A 229 15.77 -1.49 -7.54
N GLU A 230 17.00 -1.40 -8.06
CA GLU A 230 18.20 -1.25 -7.23
C GLU A 230 18.21 0.11 -6.54
N PHE A 231 17.67 1.15 -7.18
CA PHE A 231 17.45 2.45 -6.54
C PHE A 231 16.69 2.31 -5.22
N VAL A 232 15.51 1.68 -5.24
CA VAL A 232 14.67 1.50 -4.03
C VAL A 232 15.41 0.68 -2.96
N LYS A 233 16.11 -0.39 -3.35
CA LYS A 233 16.89 -1.23 -2.42
C LYS A 233 17.99 -0.44 -1.72
N ARG A 234 18.71 0.43 -2.46
CA ARG A 234 19.74 1.32 -1.91
C ARG A 234 19.13 2.35 -0.96
N GLN A 235 18.00 2.99 -1.31
CA GLN A 235 17.29 3.91 -0.42
C GLN A 235 16.90 3.26 0.90
N VAL A 236 16.27 2.09 0.87
CA VAL A 236 15.79 1.39 2.09
C VAL A 236 16.96 0.92 2.94
N THR A 237 17.99 0.32 2.33
CA THR A 237 19.17 -0.17 3.06
C THR A 237 19.95 0.98 3.71
N GLY A 238 20.21 2.04 2.95
CA GLY A 238 20.93 3.21 3.44
C GLY A 238 20.13 3.96 4.52
N PHE A 239 18.80 4.03 4.39
CA PHE A 239 17.96 4.61 5.42
C PHE A 239 17.99 3.81 6.72
N ARG A 240 17.92 2.48 6.65
CA ARG A 240 18.09 1.62 7.83
C ARG A 240 19.41 1.88 8.53
N GLN A 241 20.51 1.91 7.77
CA GLN A 241 21.85 2.20 8.30
C GLN A 241 21.89 3.56 9.00
N TYR A 242 21.29 4.59 8.40
CA TYR A 242 21.17 5.91 9.04
C TYR A 242 20.37 5.85 10.35
N VAL A 243 19.19 5.22 10.34
CA VAL A 243 18.34 5.12 11.54
C VAL A 243 19.04 4.35 12.67
N ASP A 244 19.85 3.34 12.35
CA ASP A 244 20.65 2.60 13.34
C ASP A 244 21.68 3.47 14.06
N THR A 245 22.11 4.60 13.47
CA THR A 245 23.01 5.57 14.12
C THR A 245 22.31 6.50 15.10
N LEU A 246 20.97 6.56 15.08
CA LEU A 246 20.20 7.45 15.94
C LEU A 246 20.13 6.90 17.38
N PRO A 247 20.01 7.76 18.41
CA PRO A 247 19.79 7.31 19.78
C PRO A 247 18.55 6.40 19.88
N GLY A 248 18.77 5.12 20.25
CA GLY A 248 17.70 4.10 20.30
C GLY A 248 17.18 3.62 18.93
N GLY A 249 17.66 4.20 17.83
CA GLY A 249 17.13 3.97 16.48
C GLY A 249 17.30 2.53 15.99
N ALA A 250 18.33 1.82 16.46
CA ALA A 250 18.50 0.39 16.20
C ALA A 250 17.31 -0.47 16.67
N GLN A 251 16.47 0.04 17.59
CA GLN A 251 15.25 -0.61 18.07
C GLN A 251 13.96 -0.08 17.42
N ILE A 252 14.04 1.04 16.69
CA ILE A 252 12.89 1.66 16.05
C ILE A 252 12.74 1.06 14.64
N PRO A 253 11.56 0.54 14.26
CA PRO A 253 11.33 0.03 12.91
C PRO A 253 11.38 1.15 11.86
N ILE A 254 11.56 0.75 10.61
CA ILE A 254 11.33 1.64 9.46
C ILE A 254 10.12 1.20 8.65
N TRP A 255 9.44 2.15 8.03
CA TRP A 255 8.44 1.89 6.99
C TRP A 255 8.88 2.52 5.67
N LEU A 256 8.66 1.79 4.57
CA LEU A 256 8.65 2.36 3.23
C LEU A 256 7.23 2.87 2.98
N SER A 257 6.94 4.07 3.50
CA SER A 257 5.57 4.61 3.49
C SER A 257 5.08 4.93 2.08
N GLU A 258 5.95 4.97 1.08
CA GLU A 258 5.57 5.08 -0.31
C GLU A 258 6.68 4.57 -1.25
N PHE A 259 6.31 3.76 -2.24
CA PHE A 259 7.17 3.44 -3.37
C PHE A 259 6.34 3.10 -4.60
N GLY A 260 6.95 3.25 -5.77
CA GLY A 260 6.31 2.90 -7.03
C GLY A 260 7.13 3.35 -8.23
N VAL A 261 6.42 3.60 -9.33
CA VAL A 261 6.98 4.08 -10.59
C VAL A 261 6.22 5.35 -10.94
N ILE A 262 6.92 6.47 -11.06
CA ILE A 262 6.30 7.76 -11.44
C ILE A 262 5.98 7.78 -12.94
N TRP A 263 6.89 7.26 -13.77
CA TRP A 263 6.75 7.26 -15.22
C TRP A 263 7.10 5.92 -15.87
N GLY A 264 6.11 5.29 -16.48
CA GLY A 264 6.15 3.95 -17.04
C GLY A 264 6.12 3.90 -18.58
N TYR A 265 6.20 5.03 -19.28
CA TYR A 265 6.29 5.07 -20.74
C TYR A 265 7.74 5.15 -21.23
N ASP A 266 7.99 4.70 -22.46
CA ASP A 266 9.33 4.75 -23.08
C ASP A 266 9.84 6.18 -23.36
N CYS A 267 8.95 7.18 -23.46
CA CYS A 267 9.34 8.58 -23.53
C CYS A 267 8.23 9.52 -23.02
N TRP A 268 8.56 10.81 -22.95
CA TRP A 268 7.64 11.90 -22.65
C TRP A 268 7.99 13.11 -23.52
N GLU A 269 7.00 13.97 -23.77
CA GLU A 269 7.21 15.26 -24.43
C GLU A 269 6.35 16.35 -23.77
N TYR A 270 6.76 17.60 -23.91
CA TYR A 270 5.94 18.72 -23.44
C TYR A 270 4.66 18.81 -24.26
N ALA A 271 3.53 18.90 -23.55
CA ALA A 271 2.22 19.04 -24.17
C ALA A 271 1.88 20.50 -24.51
N ASP A 272 2.59 21.45 -23.92
CA ASP A 272 2.40 22.88 -24.12
C ASP A 272 3.74 23.61 -24.37
N ALA A 273 3.65 24.82 -24.92
CA ALA A 273 4.83 25.67 -25.16
C ALA A 273 5.43 26.24 -23.86
N ALA A 274 4.63 26.31 -22.79
CA ALA A 274 5.04 26.81 -21.48
C ALA A 274 5.91 25.79 -20.69
N LYS A 275 6.01 24.56 -21.19
CA LYS A 275 6.67 23.42 -20.54
C LYS A 275 6.08 23.10 -19.16
N SER A 276 4.79 23.35 -18.99
CA SER A 276 4.08 23.16 -17.72
C SER A 276 3.38 21.81 -17.64
N GLN A 277 3.12 21.19 -18.79
CA GLN A 277 2.47 19.89 -18.91
C GLN A 277 3.30 18.96 -19.79
N ILE A 278 3.30 17.68 -19.43
CA ILE A 278 3.89 16.59 -20.20
C ILE A 278 2.80 15.61 -20.64
N LYS A 279 3.07 14.92 -21.74
CA LYS A 279 2.27 13.80 -22.23
C LYS A 279 3.17 12.63 -22.61
N ALA A 280 2.60 11.44 -22.66
CA ALA A 280 3.36 10.26 -23.01
C ALA A 280 3.66 10.18 -24.51
N CYS A 281 4.79 9.56 -24.80
CA CYS A 281 5.09 9.03 -26.12
C CYS A 281 5.70 7.63 -25.99
N GLY A 282 5.64 6.85 -27.06
CA GLY A 282 6.08 5.46 -27.05
C GLY A 282 5.13 4.52 -26.32
N GLN A 283 5.62 3.35 -25.93
CA GLN A 283 4.80 2.30 -25.35
C GLN A 283 4.73 2.44 -23.82
N HIS A 284 3.56 2.15 -23.25
CA HIS A 284 3.40 1.96 -21.81
C HIS A 284 4.00 0.61 -21.38
N ARG A 285 5.01 0.65 -20.52
CA ARG A 285 5.85 -0.49 -20.11
C ARG A 285 5.36 -1.16 -18.83
N SER A 286 4.11 -1.62 -18.87
CA SER A 286 3.52 -2.45 -17.80
C SER A 286 4.33 -3.72 -17.52
N ASP A 287 5.03 -4.27 -18.50
CA ASP A 287 5.97 -5.39 -18.36
C ASP A 287 7.14 -5.04 -17.43
N LYS A 288 7.76 -3.87 -17.62
CA LYS A 288 8.86 -3.41 -16.78
C LYS A 288 8.41 -3.03 -15.38
N MET A 289 7.22 -2.41 -15.25
CA MET A 289 6.65 -2.09 -13.94
C MET A 289 6.25 -3.34 -13.15
N GLU A 290 5.75 -4.38 -13.82
CA GLU A 290 5.48 -5.66 -13.16
C GLU A 290 6.79 -6.31 -12.67
N ALA A 291 7.82 -6.32 -13.51
CA ALA A 291 9.15 -6.82 -13.12
C ALA A 291 9.72 -6.06 -11.91
N PHE A 292 9.62 -4.73 -11.92
CA PHE A 292 9.99 -3.87 -10.79
C PHE A 292 9.22 -4.23 -9.51
N LEU A 293 7.89 -4.33 -9.58
CA LEU A 293 7.06 -4.68 -8.42
C LEU A 293 7.44 -6.04 -7.82
N ARG A 294 7.65 -7.04 -8.69
CA ARG A 294 8.03 -8.39 -8.25
C ARG A 294 9.41 -8.41 -7.62
N ASP A 295 10.37 -7.72 -8.22
CA ASP A 295 11.73 -7.64 -7.72
C ASP A 295 11.79 -6.91 -6.37
N VAL A 296 11.29 -5.68 -6.30
CA VAL A 296 11.25 -4.88 -5.07
C VAL A 296 10.43 -5.60 -4.00
N GLY A 297 9.22 -6.06 -4.30
CA GLY A 297 8.35 -6.73 -3.32
C GLY A 297 8.96 -8.01 -2.75
N SER A 298 9.58 -8.84 -3.58
CA SER A 298 10.28 -10.05 -3.12
C SER A 298 11.49 -9.70 -2.25
N TRP A 299 12.26 -8.67 -2.64
CA TRP A 299 13.40 -8.21 -1.87
C TRP A 299 12.98 -7.65 -0.50
N LEU A 300 11.92 -6.82 -0.44
CA LEU A 300 11.39 -6.28 0.81
C LEU A 300 10.95 -7.41 1.74
N HIS A 301 10.20 -8.39 1.23
CA HIS A 301 9.77 -9.55 1.99
C HIS A 301 10.95 -10.34 2.58
N ALA A 302 11.96 -10.64 1.76
CA ALA A 302 13.15 -11.40 2.16
C ALA A 302 14.05 -10.65 3.16
N ASN A 303 14.06 -9.32 3.13
CA ASN A 303 14.95 -8.51 3.95
C ASN A 303 14.26 -7.84 5.15
N ALA A 304 12.94 -7.94 5.27
CA ALA A 304 12.20 -7.13 6.21
C ALA A 304 12.57 -7.37 7.69
N VAL A 305 12.85 -8.61 8.09
CA VAL A 305 13.33 -8.89 9.46
C VAL A 305 14.70 -8.24 9.71
N ARG A 306 15.65 -8.45 8.79
CA ARG A 306 17.02 -7.92 8.88
C ARG A 306 17.03 -6.39 8.91
N LEU A 307 16.16 -5.75 8.13
CA LEU A 307 16.07 -4.31 8.01
C LEU A 307 15.08 -3.67 8.98
N ARG A 308 14.45 -4.45 9.88
CA ARG A 308 13.33 -3.98 10.73
C ARG A 308 12.30 -3.18 9.94
N LEU A 309 12.06 -3.62 8.71
CA LEU A 309 11.09 -3.03 7.79
C LEU A 309 9.74 -3.64 8.13
N GLU A 310 8.95 -2.89 8.88
CA GLU A 310 7.67 -3.40 9.35
C GLU A 310 6.58 -3.31 8.29
N ARG A 311 6.60 -2.28 7.44
CA ARG A 311 5.57 -2.06 6.41
C ARG A 311 6.12 -1.39 5.17
N TRP A 312 5.46 -1.65 4.04
CA TRP A 312 5.68 -0.94 2.78
C TRP A 312 4.37 -0.72 2.04
N PHE A 313 4.21 0.47 1.46
CA PHE A 313 2.99 0.88 0.79
C PHE A 313 3.26 1.20 -0.67
N VAL A 314 2.58 0.50 -1.57
CA VAL A 314 2.67 0.78 -3.01
C VAL A 314 1.78 1.96 -3.38
N TYR A 315 2.33 2.88 -4.16
CA TYR A 315 1.59 3.95 -4.83
C TYR A 315 1.26 3.53 -6.27
N ALA A 316 0.00 3.46 -6.68
CA ALA A 316 -1.21 3.59 -5.86
C ALA A 316 -2.33 2.65 -6.37
N SER A 317 -3.38 2.49 -5.57
CA SER A 317 -4.57 1.72 -5.95
C SER A 317 -5.16 2.20 -7.28
N PHE A 318 -5.29 3.52 -7.43
CA PHE A 318 -5.75 4.19 -8.64
C PHE A 318 -4.73 5.28 -9.01
N ALA A 319 -4.70 5.70 -10.26
CA ALA A 319 -3.90 6.86 -10.63
C ALA A 319 -4.62 8.11 -10.09
N PRO A 320 -4.06 8.88 -9.15
CA PRO A 320 -4.33 10.31 -9.21
C PRO A 320 -3.68 10.80 -10.51
N PRO A 321 -4.38 11.59 -11.35
CA PRO A 321 -3.69 12.26 -12.43
C PRO A 321 -2.64 13.17 -11.81
N GLU A 322 -1.37 12.84 -12.02
CA GLU A 322 -0.29 13.77 -11.75
C GLU A 322 -0.66 15.09 -12.46
N PRO A 323 -0.74 16.23 -11.74
CA PRO A 323 -1.36 17.44 -12.28
C PRO A 323 -0.62 18.00 -13.50
N PHE A 324 0.65 17.61 -13.66
CA PHE A 324 1.50 17.95 -14.79
C PHE A 324 1.36 16.98 -15.97
N VAL A 325 0.59 15.88 -15.86
CA VAL A 325 0.38 14.90 -16.93
C VAL A 325 -0.99 15.11 -17.58
N VAL A 326 -1.00 15.25 -18.91
CA VAL A 326 -2.23 15.44 -19.68
C VAL A 326 -2.53 14.28 -20.63
N GLY A 327 -3.78 14.22 -21.10
CA GLY A 327 -4.25 13.23 -22.05
C GLY A 327 -4.85 11.98 -21.39
N ALA A 328 -4.98 10.92 -22.18
CA ALA A 328 -5.43 9.60 -21.71
C ALA A 328 -4.42 8.91 -20.79
N ASP A 329 -3.20 9.45 -20.71
CA ASP A 329 -2.04 8.91 -19.99
C ASP A 329 -2.04 9.26 -18.49
N ARG A 330 -3.22 9.54 -17.92
CA ARG A 330 -3.39 9.90 -16.49
C ARG A 330 -2.98 8.79 -15.51
N GLY A 331 -2.40 7.69 -15.99
CA GLY A 331 -1.77 6.65 -15.21
C GLY A 331 -0.42 6.25 -15.77
N ALA A 332 0.53 7.17 -15.74
CA ALA A 332 1.90 6.91 -16.16
C ALA A 332 2.62 5.91 -15.24
N GLY A 333 2.18 5.77 -13.99
CA GLY A 333 2.80 4.89 -13.00
C GLY A 333 2.08 3.57 -12.76
N ILE A 334 2.32 3.00 -11.58
CA ILE A 334 1.65 1.76 -11.14
C ILE A 334 0.18 2.06 -10.81
N LEU A 335 -0.70 1.33 -11.49
CA LEU A 335 -2.15 1.32 -11.23
C LEU A 335 -2.56 -0.09 -10.84
N LEU A 336 -3.03 -0.30 -9.61
CA LEU A 336 -3.49 -1.64 -9.22
C LEU A 336 -4.90 -1.94 -9.71
N PHE A 337 -5.72 -0.92 -9.93
CA PHE A 337 -7.10 -1.03 -10.38
C PHE A 337 -7.37 -0.15 -11.60
N ASP A 338 -8.35 -0.55 -12.42
CA ASP A 338 -8.69 0.11 -13.69
C ASP A 338 -9.50 1.41 -13.55
N ARG A 339 -10.16 1.64 -12.41
CA ARG A 339 -11.02 2.82 -12.16
C ARG A 339 -11.20 3.10 -10.66
N PRO A 340 -11.44 4.34 -10.21
CA PRO A 340 -11.56 4.68 -8.79
C PRO A 340 -12.98 4.46 -8.26
N ASN A 341 -13.45 3.21 -8.18
CA ASN A 341 -14.74 2.90 -7.56
C ASN A 341 -14.84 1.45 -7.03
N ALA A 342 -15.92 1.15 -6.32
CA ALA A 342 -16.17 -0.17 -5.74
C ALA A 342 -16.48 -1.31 -6.75
N SER A 343 -16.45 -1.05 -8.05
CA SER A 343 -16.58 -2.06 -9.11
C SER A 343 -15.26 -2.32 -9.86
N ALA A 344 -14.19 -1.65 -9.44
CA ALA A 344 -12.91 -1.69 -10.10
C ALA A 344 -12.34 -3.10 -10.16
N GLN A 345 -11.68 -3.40 -11.27
CA GLN A 345 -11.01 -4.68 -11.48
C GLN A 345 -9.51 -4.50 -11.34
N LEU A 346 -8.81 -5.55 -10.89
CA LEU A 346 -7.36 -5.54 -10.85
C LEU A 346 -6.80 -5.43 -12.28
N THR A 347 -5.80 -4.58 -12.44
CA THR A 347 -4.92 -4.59 -13.62
C THR A 347 -3.95 -5.78 -13.52
N SER A 348 -3.09 -5.98 -14.53
CA SER A 348 -1.97 -6.93 -14.43
C SER A 348 -1.05 -6.61 -13.25
N LEU A 349 -0.76 -5.33 -13.01
CA LEU A 349 0.05 -4.87 -11.87
C LEU A 349 -0.66 -5.14 -10.53
N GLY A 350 -1.98 -4.96 -10.46
CA GLY A 350 -2.80 -5.32 -9.30
C GLY A 350 -2.77 -6.81 -8.98
N ILE A 351 -2.83 -7.66 -10.01
CA ILE A 351 -2.71 -9.12 -9.87
C ILE A 351 -1.31 -9.48 -9.34
N ALA A 352 -0.26 -8.88 -9.90
CA ALA A 352 1.12 -9.13 -9.47
C ALA A 352 1.33 -8.70 -8.00
N TYR A 353 0.82 -7.53 -7.61
CA TYR A 353 0.93 -7.04 -6.24
C TYR A 353 0.16 -7.91 -5.24
N ARG A 354 -1.07 -8.34 -5.60
CA ARG A 354 -1.84 -9.28 -4.78
C ARG A 354 -1.11 -10.62 -4.58
N GLN A 355 -0.48 -11.15 -5.62
CA GLN A 355 0.30 -12.39 -5.53
C GLN A 355 1.44 -12.25 -4.50
N LEU A 356 2.21 -11.15 -4.58
CA LEU A 356 3.26 -10.84 -3.62
C LEU A 356 2.71 -10.76 -2.19
N ALA A 357 1.63 -10.00 -1.99
CA ALA A 357 1.02 -9.81 -0.67
C ALA A 357 0.48 -11.13 -0.08
N SER A 358 -0.03 -12.03 -0.91
CA SER A 358 -0.53 -13.33 -0.46
C SER A 358 0.55 -14.35 -0.10
N GLY A 359 1.84 -14.03 -0.29
CA GLY A 359 2.94 -14.98 -0.11
C GLY A 359 2.91 -16.14 -1.12
N LEU A 360 2.03 -16.08 -2.12
CA LEU A 360 2.07 -16.95 -3.28
C LEU A 360 3.31 -16.55 -4.06
N ALA A 361 4.42 -17.25 -3.78
CA ALA A 361 5.61 -17.19 -4.61
C ALA A 361 5.13 -17.26 -6.07
N PRO A 362 5.52 -16.31 -6.94
CA PRO A 362 5.18 -16.44 -8.34
C PRO A 362 5.66 -17.82 -8.73
N ALA A 363 4.75 -18.72 -9.12
CA ALA A 363 5.12 -20.01 -9.66
C ALA A 363 6.17 -19.68 -10.70
N THR A 364 7.43 -20.02 -10.43
CA THR A 364 8.54 -19.59 -11.25
C THR A 364 8.30 -20.23 -12.59
N ARG A 365 7.61 -19.52 -13.48
CA ARG A 365 7.63 -19.80 -14.90
C ARG A 365 9.05 -19.38 -15.27
N TYR A 366 9.99 -20.28 -15.00
CA TYR A 366 11.12 -20.44 -15.86
C TYR A 366 10.49 -20.63 -17.23
N LEU A 367 10.36 -19.54 -17.98
CA LEU A 367 10.47 -19.59 -19.42
C LEU A 367 11.87 -20.16 -19.61
N VAL A 368 11.96 -21.49 -19.64
CA VAL A 368 13.13 -22.17 -20.18
C VAL A 368 13.20 -21.64 -21.59
N TYR A 369 14.08 -20.66 -21.79
CA TYR A 369 14.53 -20.26 -23.09
C TYR A 369 15.26 -21.49 -23.61
N LEU A 370 14.52 -22.40 -24.25
CA LEU A 370 15.13 -23.49 -24.98
C LEU A 370 16.00 -22.79 -26.02
N PRO A 371 17.34 -22.91 -25.96
CA PRO A 371 18.17 -22.33 -26.99
C PRO A 371 17.65 -22.87 -28.31
N THR A 372 17.33 -21.97 -29.23
CA THR A 372 17.02 -22.34 -30.60
C THR A 372 18.21 -23.15 -31.12
N ILE A 373 18.02 -24.46 -31.27
CA ILE A 373 19.00 -25.32 -31.91
C ILE A 373 19.28 -24.69 -33.27
N PRO A 374 20.53 -24.30 -33.58
CA PRO A 374 20.87 -23.84 -34.91
C PRO A 374 20.50 -24.95 -35.89
N LYS A 375 19.61 -24.66 -36.84
CA LYS A 375 19.43 -25.53 -37.99
C LYS A 375 20.73 -25.43 -38.79
N ASN A 376 21.64 -26.38 -38.56
CA ASN A 376 22.72 -26.66 -39.50
C ASN A 376 22.06 -27.16 -40.79
N GLY A 377 21.84 -26.25 -41.73
CA GLY A 377 21.58 -26.62 -43.11
C GLY A 377 22.86 -27.23 -43.70
N PRO A 378 22.76 -28.28 -44.53
CA PRO A 378 23.92 -28.82 -45.22
C PRO A 378 24.49 -27.75 -46.14
N ALA A 379 25.82 -27.55 -46.07
CA ALA A 379 26.55 -26.80 -47.07
C ALA A 379 26.39 -27.51 -48.43
N GLY A 380 25.87 -26.77 -49.41
CA GLY A 380 25.81 -27.14 -50.82
C GLY A 380 26.41 -26.02 -51.65
#